data_AF-A0A2H5X3T5-F1
#
_entry.id   AF-A0A2H5X3T5-F1
#
_cell.length_a   1.000
_cell.length_b   1.000
_cell.length_c   1.000
_cell.angle_alpha   90.00
_cell.angle_beta   90.00
_cell.angle_gamma   90.00
#
_symmetry.space_group_name_H-M   'P 1'
#
loop_
_entity.id
_entity.type
_entity.pdbx_description
1 polymer ?
#
loop_
_entity_poly.entity_id
_entity_poly.type
_entity_poly.pdbx_seq_one_letter_code
_entity_poly.pdbx_strand_id
1 'polypeptide(L)'
;MQFAGHLGGQEASAERKEAILLEILDRLTPGTWLLVDHPGLNTQEMHALGHIGYEHVAEERTAVTYAFTSEKVMKRIRERGIHLISYADLYRAE
;
A
#
# COMPACT_ATOMS: atom_id res chain seq x y z
N MET A 1 13.40 -5.59 11.47
CA MET A 1 12.31 -5.11 10.60
C MET A 1 12.54 -3.64 10.24
N GLN A 2 12.30 -3.25 8.98
CA GLN A 2 12.48 -1.89 8.46
C GLN A 2 11.14 -1.34 7.94
N PHE A 3 10.87 -0.04 8.07
CA PHE A 3 9.64 0.55 7.55
C PHE A 3 9.85 1.06 6.11
N ALA A 4 9.03 0.58 5.17
CA ALA A 4 9.11 0.97 3.77
C ALA A 4 8.59 2.40 3.54
N GLY A 5 7.51 2.77 4.26
CA GLY A 5 6.86 4.09 4.24
C GLY A 5 6.44 4.60 2.86
N HIS A 6 5.92 5.82 2.84
CA HIS A 6 5.72 6.65 1.64
C HIS A 6 4.67 6.15 0.62
N LEU A 7 3.87 5.11 0.91
CA LEU A 7 2.66 4.82 0.12
C LEU A 7 1.50 5.72 0.54
N GLY A 8 1.39 5.92 1.86
CA GLY A 8 0.39 6.79 2.46
C GLY A 8 0.57 8.25 2.06
N GLY A 9 -0.49 9.04 2.26
CA GLY A 9 -0.57 10.43 1.83
C GLY A 9 -1.83 10.65 1.00
N GLN A 10 -2.10 11.91 0.66
CA GLN A 10 -3.35 12.35 0.04
C GLN A 10 -3.45 12.05 -1.47
N GLU A 11 -2.69 11.08 -2.00
CA GLU A 11 -2.76 10.74 -3.42
C GLU A 11 -4.00 9.90 -3.72
N ALA A 12 -4.94 10.46 -4.49
CA ALA A 12 -6.23 9.86 -4.83
C ALA A 12 -6.25 9.16 -6.19
N SER A 13 -5.24 9.34 -7.05
CA SER A 13 -5.15 8.62 -8.32
C SER A 13 -4.72 7.17 -8.09
N ALA A 14 -5.55 6.25 -8.59
CA ALA A 14 -5.26 4.83 -8.60
C ALA A 14 -3.95 4.52 -9.33
N GLU A 15 -3.72 5.14 -10.48
CA GLU A 15 -2.51 4.97 -11.30
C GLU A 15 -1.27 5.52 -10.58
N ARG A 16 -1.39 6.69 -9.95
CA ARG A 16 -0.25 7.26 -9.23
C ARG A 16 0.06 6.47 -7.97
N LYS A 17 -0.95 5.99 -7.24
CA LYS A 17 -0.76 5.12 -6.07
C LYS A 17 -0.15 3.77 -6.45
N GLU A 18 -0.56 3.17 -7.57
CA GLU A 18 0.08 1.97 -8.15
C GLU A 18 1.56 2.25 -8.44
N ALA A 19 1.87 3.36 -9.12
CA ALA A 19 3.24 3.73 -9.46
C ALA A 19 4.12 3.95 -8.21
N ILE A 20 3.59 4.63 -7.19
CA ILE A 20 4.28 4.81 -5.91
C ILE A 20 4.60 3.45 -5.27
N LEU A 21 3.63 2.52 -5.24
CA LEU A 21 3.88 1.18 -4.70
C LEU A 21 4.96 0.43 -5.49
N LEU A 22 4.95 0.52 -6.82
CA LEU A 22 6.00 -0.06 -7.65
C LEU A 22 7.39 0.54 -7.33
N GLU A 23 7.48 1.87 -7.19
CA GLU A 23 8.72 2.56 -6.79
C GLU A 23 9.21 2.10 -5.39
N ILE A 24 8.30 1.89 -4.44
CA ILE A 24 8.61 1.36 -3.12
C ILE A 24 9.19 -0.05 -3.22
N LEU A 25 8.55 -0.95 -3.97
CA LEU A 25 9.02 -2.32 -4.16
C LEU A 25 10.39 -2.36 -4.84
N ASP A 26 10.65 -1.44 -5.76
CA ASP A 26 11.90 -1.39 -6.52
C ASP A 26 13.10 -0.91 -5.69
N ARG A 27 12.88 -0.13 -4.63
CA ARG A 27 13.96 0.33 -3.75
C ARG A 27 14.24 -0.61 -2.57
N LEU A 28 13.41 -1.62 -2.33
CA LEU A 28 13.64 -2.55 -1.22
C LEU A 28 14.95 -3.33 -1.44
N THR A 29 15.76 -3.39 -0.39
CA THR A 29 16.97 -4.23 -0.32
C THR A 29 16.68 -5.50 0.49
N PRO A 30 17.55 -6.53 0.43
CA PRO A 30 17.35 -7.74 1.22
C PRO A 30 17.13 -7.46 2.71
N GLY A 31 16.08 -8.04 3.27
CA GLY A 31 15.72 -7.89 4.68
C GLY A 31 14.20 -7.92 4.91
N THR A 32 13.81 -7.79 6.18
CA THR A 32 12.40 -7.77 6.60
C THR A 32 11.86 -6.34 6.56
N TRP A 33 10.81 -6.11 5.78
CA TRP A 33 10.17 -4.80 5.59
C TRP A 33 8.71 -4.81 6.04
N LEU A 34 8.23 -3.66 6.51
CA LEU A 34 6.85 -3.39 6.86
C LEU A 34 6.32 -2.22 6.02
N LEU A 35 5.16 -2.43 5.40
CA LEU A 35 4.37 -1.40 4.75
C LEU A 35 2.97 -1.41 5.38
N VAL A 36 2.47 -0.24 5.76
CA VAL A 36 1.14 -0.07 6.37
C VAL A 36 0.41 1.01 5.61
N ASP A 37 -0.83 0.73 5.20
CA ASP A 37 -1.73 1.69 4.57
C ASP A 37 -3.20 1.29 4.78
N HIS A 38 -4.13 2.10 4.26
CA HIS A 38 -5.56 2.03 4.59
C HIS A 38 -6.43 1.69 3.36
N PRO A 39 -6.41 0.45 2.85
CA PRO A 39 -7.31 0.07 1.77
C PRO A 39 -8.78 0.22 2.20
N GLY A 40 -9.59 0.78 1.32
CA GLY A 40 -11.04 0.94 1.49
C GLY A 40 -11.78 1.04 0.15
N LEU A 41 -13.11 1.05 0.20
CA LEU A 41 -13.97 1.25 -0.96
C LEU A 41 -14.49 2.68 -1.01
N ASN A 42 -14.70 3.20 -2.22
CA ASN A 42 -15.28 4.52 -2.44
C ASN A 42 -16.81 4.43 -2.28
N THR A 43 -17.29 4.57 -1.06
CA THR A 43 -18.71 4.47 -0.72
C THR A 43 -19.23 5.78 -0.13
N GLN A 44 -20.55 5.96 -0.15
CA GLN A 44 -21.20 7.10 0.49
C GLN A 44 -20.85 7.21 1.99
N GLU A 45 -20.72 6.08 2.68
CA GLU A 45 -20.26 6.07 4.07
C GLU A 45 -18.82 6.57 4.21
N MET A 46 -17.93 6.16 3.30
CA MET A 46 -16.53 6.57 3.33
C MET A 46 -16.35 8.07 3.04
N HIS A 47 -17.22 8.68 2.22
CA HIS A 47 -17.22 10.12 1.97
C HIS A 47 -17.56 10.96 3.22
N ALA A 48 -18.12 10.35 4.28
CA ALA A 48 -18.33 11.04 5.55
C ALA A 48 -17.03 11.15 6.37
N LEU A 49 -15.95 10.46 5.96
CA LEU A 49 -14.66 10.52 6.61
C LEU A 49 -13.77 11.60 5.99
N GLY A 50 -13.01 12.28 6.82
CA GLY A 50 -12.09 13.34 6.41
C GLY A 50 -12.06 14.47 7.42
N HIS A 51 -11.17 15.42 7.21
CA HIS A 51 -11.12 16.67 7.95
C HIS A 51 -10.64 17.78 7.02
N ILE A 52 -10.70 19.04 7.49
CA ILE A 52 -10.19 20.18 6.73
C ILE A 52 -8.72 19.91 6.36
N GLY A 53 -8.41 19.98 5.07
CA GLY A 53 -7.09 19.69 4.51
C GLY A 53 -6.82 18.20 4.28
N TYR A 54 -7.79 17.30 4.44
CA TYR A 54 -7.80 15.92 3.95
C TYR A 54 -9.24 15.41 3.77
N GLU A 55 -9.92 15.92 2.75
CA GLU A 55 -11.35 15.69 2.52
C GLU A 55 -11.65 14.46 1.66
N HIS A 56 -10.69 13.97 0.88
CA HIS A 56 -10.86 12.90 -0.12
C HIS A 56 -10.40 11.52 0.39
N VAL A 57 -10.73 11.21 1.64
CA VAL A 57 -10.36 9.93 2.28
C VAL A 57 -10.92 8.74 1.50
N ALA A 58 -12.13 8.86 0.94
CA ALA A 58 -12.75 7.77 0.21
C ALA A 58 -11.99 7.39 -1.06
N GLU A 59 -11.58 8.40 -1.82
CA GLU A 59 -10.82 8.24 -3.06
C GLU A 59 -9.41 7.71 -2.77
N GLU A 60 -8.72 8.25 -1.75
CA GLU A 60 -7.38 7.81 -1.36
C GLU A 60 -7.35 6.34 -0.95
N ARG A 61 -8.26 5.93 -0.07
CA ARG A 61 -8.35 4.53 0.38
C ARG A 61 -8.70 3.58 -0.74
N THR A 62 -9.47 4.05 -1.72
CA THR A 62 -9.78 3.28 -2.93
C THR A 62 -8.57 3.14 -3.85
N ALA A 63 -7.76 4.18 -3.97
CA ALA A 63 -6.49 4.10 -4.70
C ALA A 63 -5.52 3.12 -4.04
N VAL A 64 -5.48 3.06 -2.69
CA VAL A 64 -4.72 2.04 -1.95
C VAL A 64 -5.23 0.63 -2.25
N THR A 65 -6.55 0.42 -2.22
CA THR A 65 -7.16 -0.87 -2.61
C THR A 65 -6.78 -1.27 -4.03
N TYR A 66 -6.81 -0.34 -4.98
CA TYR A 66 -6.39 -0.60 -6.35
C TYR A 66 -4.91 -1.02 -6.43
N ALA A 67 -4.02 -0.29 -5.75
CA ALA A 67 -2.60 -0.62 -5.75
C ALA A 67 -2.32 -2.00 -5.11
N PHE A 68 -3.01 -2.35 -4.02
CA PHE A 68 -2.86 -3.64 -3.35
C PHE A 68 -3.42 -4.82 -4.17
N THR A 69 -4.39 -4.56 -5.05
CA THR A 69 -5.02 -5.58 -5.89
C THR A 69 -4.52 -5.58 -7.33
N SER A 70 -3.57 -4.71 -7.67
CA SER A 70 -3.01 -4.58 -9.01
C SER A 70 -2.23 -5.84 -9.44
N GLU A 71 -2.55 -6.35 -10.63
CA GLU A 71 -1.79 -7.41 -11.27
C GLU A 71 -0.33 -7.01 -11.54
N LYS A 72 -0.06 -5.72 -11.82
CA LYS A 72 1.30 -5.22 -12.05
C LYS A 72 2.12 -5.23 -10.77
N VAL A 73 1.52 -4.82 -9.65
CA VAL A 73 2.15 -4.87 -8.32
C VAL A 73 2.45 -6.32 -7.94
N MET A 74 1.47 -7.21 -8.11
CA MET A 74 1.66 -8.64 -7.85
C MET A 74 2.75 -9.28 -8.73
N LYS A 75 2.83 -8.86 -10.01
CA LYS A 75 3.92 -9.28 -10.91
C LYS A 75 5.27 -8.79 -10.40
N ARG A 76 5.36 -7.52 -9.99
CA ARG A 76 6.61 -6.93 -9.50
C ARG A 76 7.10 -7.58 -8.21
N ILE A 77 6.20 -7.91 -7.28
CA ILE A 77 6.52 -8.67 -6.06
C ILE A 77 7.22 -9.99 -6.42
N ARG A 78 6.68 -10.73 -7.39
CA ARG A 78 7.28 -12.00 -7.87
C ARG A 78 8.63 -11.77 -8.56
N GLU A 79 8.72 -10.80 -9.46
CA GLU A 79 9.97 -10.46 -10.18
C GLU A 79 11.11 -10.08 -9.24
N ARG A 80 10.78 -9.43 -8.10
CA ARG A 80 11.75 -9.00 -7.09
C ARG A 80 12.07 -10.07 -6.03
N GLY A 81 11.42 -11.24 -6.07
CA GLY A 81 11.59 -12.27 -5.05
C GLY A 81 11.12 -11.82 -3.66
N ILE A 82 10.12 -10.92 -3.59
CA ILE A 82 9.57 -10.45 -2.33
C ILE A 82 8.62 -11.51 -1.79
N HIS A 83 8.89 -11.98 -0.57
CA HIS A 83 8.03 -12.90 0.15
C HIS A 83 7.07 -12.12 1.05
N LEU A 84 5.78 -12.17 0.72
CA LEU A 84 4.74 -11.65 1.61
C LEU A 84 4.57 -12.62 2.78
N ILE A 85 4.68 -12.08 3.99
CA ILE A 85 4.62 -12.85 5.23
C ILE A 85 3.55 -12.29 6.15
N SER A 86 3.00 -13.13 7.02
CA SER A 86 2.16 -12.71 8.14
C SER A 86 3.01 -12.40 9.37
N TYR A 87 2.41 -11.74 10.37
CA TYR A 87 3.06 -11.59 11.69
C TYR A 87 3.38 -12.93 12.36
N ALA A 88 2.60 -13.99 12.09
CA ALA A 88 2.88 -15.32 12.62
C ALA A 88 4.15 -15.92 11.99
N ASP A 89 4.38 -15.68 10.70
CA ASP A 89 5.61 -16.12 10.03
C ASP A 89 6.83 -15.34 10.55
N LEU A 90 6.67 -14.02 10.76
CA LEU A 90 7.70 -13.19 11.39
C LEU A 90 8.07 -13.71 12.78
N TYR A 91 7.07 -13.96 13.63
CA TYR A 91 7.30 -14.49 14.98
C TYR A 91 7.98 -15.86 15.01
N ARG A 92 7.75 -16.72 14.01
CA ARG A 92 8.37 -18.06 13.93
C ARG A 92 9.78 -18.04 13.35
N ALA A 93 10.17 -16.97 12.66
CA ALA A 93 11.47 -16.83 12.03
C ALA A 93 12.53 -16.21 12.97
N GLU A 94 12.09 -15.61 14.08
CA GLU A 94 12.91 -15.10 15.20
C GLU A 94 13.04 -16.15 16.31
#